data_AF-A0A6M0ACL4-F1
#
_entry.id   AF-A0A6M0ACL4-F1
#
_cell.length_a   1.000
_cell.length_b   1.000
_cell.length_c   1.000
_cell.angle_alpha   90.00
_cell.angle_beta   90.00
_cell.angle_gamma   90.00
#
_symmetry.space_group_name_H-M   'P 1'
#
loop_
_entity.id
_entity.type
_entity.pdbx_description
1 polymer ?
#
loop_
_entity_poly.entity_id
_entity_poly.type
_entity_poly.pdbx_seq_one_letter_code
_entity_poly.pdbx_strand_id
1 'polypeptide(L)'
;IKPDGSVMPKQIGKLSLVGYSDNTIKTVSFTEGATADNLAVDNPAVRLRLKSDRMGQTLERYLAVAPVAYSKVGIGPAELEIIQVDTVATGKGKSLLSPPEEQNLSPWGSIEVTSKERDKIDTEIIDIKQALSSQAPDSSVKVVDFWSDFRLDANNQPTTASQQLRNPAVQLEVSTPEGLERWFLFGKENFPPIRSVVSGKPLEGIEISYNIQPQESEDYFRVIVTKSGQLFYAAHSSKGFKSGTLEVGKAVSPGWADFQITLDEYIPHGKINRQVIPVFDPTVKGVPALLVSTETGTQTWLPWGEPTTINEPTGEIFAAFSPKLLQLPFAIALEDFIVERNEGSDSVAMWTSKIRIEDRDNHVISQRNVWMNHPTWYQGWKIAQASWNPGDLKQSTLQIKREPAWVTALTWTGSGLVIGGITIMFYGRGIAKKLRRQPEESGVPLYYHSP
;
A
#
# COMPACT_ATOMS: atom_id res chain seq x y z
N ILE A 1 27.22 -2.13 -2.65
CA ILE A 1 27.82 -2.87 -1.52
C ILE A 1 28.75 -3.91 -2.12
N LYS A 2 29.95 -4.07 -1.57
CA LYS A 2 30.89 -5.12 -1.99
C LYS A 2 30.51 -6.45 -1.32
N PRO A 3 30.96 -7.60 -1.85
CA PRO A 3 30.67 -8.92 -1.25
C PRO A 3 31.14 -9.07 0.20
N ASP A 4 32.11 -8.25 0.64
CA ASP A 4 32.61 -8.18 2.01
C ASP A 4 31.73 -7.35 2.96
N GLY A 5 30.55 -6.91 2.50
CA GLY A 5 29.63 -6.07 3.27
C GLY A 5 30.00 -4.58 3.30
N SER A 6 31.15 -4.19 2.73
CA SER A 6 31.57 -2.79 2.74
C SER A 6 30.72 -1.94 1.78
N VAL A 7 30.37 -0.75 2.25
CA VAL A 7 29.60 0.22 1.47
C VAL A 7 30.53 1.23 0.82
N MET A 8 30.33 1.48 -0.48
CA MET A 8 31.09 2.46 -1.26
C MET A 8 30.13 3.39 -2.01
N PRO A 9 30.37 4.71 -1.99
CA PRO A 9 31.43 5.42 -1.26
C PRO A 9 31.25 5.33 0.27
N LYS A 10 32.34 5.51 1.05
CA LYS A 10 32.28 5.50 2.53
C LYS A 10 31.62 6.74 3.12
N GLN A 11 31.53 7.82 2.35
CA GLN A 11 30.94 9.08 2.78
C GLN A 11 30.17 9.71 1.63
N ILE A 12 29.01 10.29 1.94
CA ILE A 12 28.20 11.10 1.02
C ILE A 12 27.73 12.33 1.80
N GLY A 13 28.15 13.52 1.36
CA GLY A 13 27.88 14.76 2.11
C GLY A 13 28.40 14.67 3.54
N LYS A 14 27.51 14.92 4.52
CA LYS A 14 27.79 14.86 5.97
C LYS A 14 27.58 13.48 6.60
N LEU A 15 27.32 12.45 5.79
CA LEU A 15 26.99 11.11 6.27
C LEU A 15 28.10 10.12 5.95
N SER A 16 28.53 9.38 6.96
CA SER A 16 29.38 8.20 6.81
C SER A 16 28.50 6.97 6.60
N LEU A 17 28.81 6.15 5.60
CA LEU A 17 28.09 4.92 5.28
C LEU A 17 28.76 3.77 6.04
N VAL A 18 28.10 3.26 7.06
CA VAL A 18 28.68 2.37 8.07
C VAL A 18 28.40 0.90 7.75
N GLY A 19 27.22 0.60 7.23
CA GLY A 19 26.79 -0.78 7.02
C GLY A 19 25.56 -0.90 6.14
N TYR A 20 25.20 -2.14 5.85
CA TYR A 20 24.07 -2.49 5.00
C TYR A 20 23.42 -3.77 5.53
N SER A 21 22.10 -3.84 5.43
CA SER A 21 21.34 -5.07 5.65
C SER A 21 20.40 -5.29 4.48
N ASP A 22 20.38 -6.52 3.95
CA ASP A 22 19.39 -6.96 2.96
C ASP A 22 17.99 -7.06 3.56
N ASN A 23 17.89 -7.20 4.89
CA ASN A 23 16.63 -7.46 5.58
C ASN A 23 16.51 -6.64 6.87
N THR A 24 15.61 -5.67 6.88
CA THR A 24 15.25 -4.88 8.06
C THR A 24 13.75 -4.79 8.21
N ILE A 25 13.27 -4.73 9.46
CA ILE A 25 11.87 -4.46 9.77
C ILE A 25 11.77 -3.14 10.50
N LYS A 26 10.63 -2.46 10.32
CA LYS A 26 10.24 -1.36 11.17
C LYS A 26 9.59 -1.91 12.41
N THR A 27 10.20 -1.68 13.56
CA THR A 27 9.56 -1.83 14.85
C THR A 27 8.96 -0.49 15.26
N VAL A 28 7.81 -0.57 15.93
CA VAL A 28 7.15 0.59 16.52
C VAL A 28 7.15 0.37 18.03
N SER A 29 7.70 1.34 18.73
CA SER A 29 7.60 1.47 20.18
C SER A 29 7.02 2.84 20.51
N PHE A 30 6.60 3.01 21.76
CA PHE A 30 6.22 4.31 22.30
C PHE A 30 7.17 4.63 23.44
N THR A 31 7.52 5.91 23.56
CA THR A 31 8.36 6.45 24.64
C THR A 31 7.66 7.65 25.27
N GLU A 32 7.97 7.96 26.53
CA GLU A 32 7.41 9.15 27.20
C GLU A 32 7.80 10.43 26.44
N GLY A 33 6.81 11.25 26.13
CA GLY A 33 7.00 12.58 25.55
C GLY A 33 7.57 13.56 26.57
N ALA A 34 8.34 14.55 26.10
CA ALA A 34 8.83 15.61 26.97
C ALA A 34 7.65 16.40 27.55
N THR A 35 7.65 16.57 28.88
CA THR A 35 6.67 17.38 29.63
C THR A 35 7.08 18.85 29.75
N ALA A 36 8.32 19.19 29.38
CA ALA A 36 8.80 20.56 29.33
C ALA A 36 8.15 21.30 28.15
N ASP A 37 7.68 22.53 28.42
CA ASP A 37 7.09 23.49 27.47
C ASP A 37 5.62 23.29 27.04
N ASN A 38 4.77 22.63 27.85
CA ASN A 38 3.32 22.48 27.57
C ASN A 38 2.97 21.78 26.24
N LEU A 39 3.90 20.99 25.69
CA LEU A 39 3.74 20.22 24.45
C LEU A 39 3.41 18.74 24.69
N ALA A 40 3.17 18.33 25.95
CA ALA A 40 2.77 16.97 26.28
C ALA A 40 1.37 16.69 25.71
N VAL A 41 1.33 15.93 24.63
CA VAL A 41 0.07 15.45 24.06
C VAL A 41 -0.41 14.28 24.92
N ASP A 42 -1.62 14.41 25.47
CA ASP A 42 -2.31 13.30 26.13
C ASP A 42 -2.54 12.18 25.10
N ASN A 43 -1.67 11.18 25.14
CA ASN A 43 -1.70 10.05 24.23
C ASN A 43 -1.27 8.78 24.98
N PRO A 44 -2.19 8.19 25.76
CA PRO A 44 -1.89 6.99 26.52
C PRO A 44 -1.40 5.86 25.61
N ALA A 45 -0.26 5.28 25.98
CA ALA A 45 0.28 4.08 25.36
C ALA A 45 0.63 3.03 26.42
N VAL A 46 0.61 1.76 26.03
CA VAL A 46 0.96 0.62 26.88
C VAL A 46 1.84 -0.36 26.15
N ARG A 47 2.74 -1.00 26.90
CA ARG A 47 3.44 -2.20 26.45
C ARG A 47 2.85 -3.42 27.14
N LEU A 48 2.29 -4.32 26.36
CA LEU A 48 1.73 -5.59 26.79
C LEU A 48 2.68 -6.73 26.44
N ARG A 49 2.83 -7.67 27.37
CA ARG A 49 3.56 -8.91 27.18
C ARG A 49 2.62 -10.09 27.23
N LEU A 50 2.67 -10.91 26.18
CA LEU A 50 1.82 -12.07 25.98
C LEU A 50 2.69 -13.33 26.06
N LYS A 51 2.36 -14.19 27.02
CA LYS A 51 3.02 -15.49 27.20
C LYS A 51 2.02 -16.61 26.96
N SER A 52 2.41 -17.62 26.19
CA SER A 52 1.70 -18.90 26.06
C SER A 52 2.75 -20.00 26.01
N ASP A 53 2.55 -21.05 26.80
CA ASP A 53 3.47 -22.19 26.87
C ASP A 53 3.40 -23.00 25.56
N ARG A 54 2.22 -23.07 24.94
CA ARG A 54 2.01 -23.71 23.63
C ARG A 54 2.73 -23.01 22.49
N MET A 55 2.85 -21.68 22.57
CA MET A 55 3.52 -20.87 21.55
C MET A 55 5.05 -20.95 21.66
N GLY A 56 5.58 -21.35 22.82
CA GLY A 56 7.01 -21.48 23.07
C GLY A 56 7.80 -20.16 22.98
N GLN A 57 7.11 -19.03 22.86
CA GLN A 57 7.69 -17.69 22.75
C GLN A 57 6.90 -16.68 23.58
N THR A 58 7.51 -15.55 23.89
CA THR A 58 6.85 -14.41 24.51
C THR A 58 6.74 -13.30 23.47
N LEU A 59 5.56 -12.72 23.31
CA LEU A 59 5.35 -11.59 22.40
C LEU A 59 5.20 -10.30 23.18
N GLU A 60 5.83 -9.25 22.68
CA GLU A 60 5.62 -7.89 23.16
C GLU A 60 4.80 -7.11 22.12
N ARG A 61 3.85 -6.32 22.61
CA ARG A 61 2.97 -5.48 21.78
C ARG A 61 2.81 -4.12 22.40
N TYR A 62 2.98 -3.09 21.59
CA TYR A 62 2.63 -1.72 21.95
C TYR A 62 1.22 -1.39 21.44
N LEU A 63 0.43 -0.72 22.26
CA LEU A 63 -0.83 -0.08 21.87
C LEU A 63 -0.79 1.39 22.28
N ALA A 64 -1.39 2.26 21.49
CA ALA A 64 -1.57 3.67 21.85
C ALA A 64 -2.90 4.20 21.32
N VAL A 65 -3.50 5.15 22.05
CA VAL A 65 -4.77 5.78 21.65
C VAL A 65 -4.64 6.47 20.29
N ALA A 66 -3.49 7.10 20.03
CA ALA A 66 -3.13 7.66 18.76
C ALA A 66 -1.69 7.26 18.34
N PRO A 67 -1.41 7.08 17.04
CA PRO A 67 -2.38 7.00 15.93
C PRO A 67 -3.33 5.81 16.02
N VAL A 68 -4.56 5.93 15.49
CA VAL A 68 -5.60 4.87 15.48
C VAL A 68 -5.07 3.53 14.93
N ALA A 69 -4.12 3.55 13.98
CA ALA A 69 -3.48 2.34 13.47
C ALA A 69 -2.77 1.48 14.53
N TYR A 70 -2.50 2.04 15.72
CA TYR A 70 -1.89 1.36 16.87
C TYR A 70 -2.84 1.25 18.07
N SER A 71 -4.09 1.69 17.95
CA SER A 71 -5.08 1.52 19.02
C SER A 71 -5.61 0.10 19.08
N LYS A 72 -5.42 -0.68 18.01
CA LYS A 72 -5.96 -2.03 17.84
C LYS A 72 -4.98 -2.94 17.10
N VAL A 73 -4.82 -4.18 17.55
CA VAL A 73 -3.95 -5.17 16.89
C VAL A 73 -4.56 -6.57 16.97
N GLY A 74 -4.60 -7.26 15.83
CA GLY A 74 -5.03 -8.66 15.77
C GLY A 74 -3.94 -9.62 16.27
N ILE A 75 -4.33 -10.64 17.02
CA ILE A 75 -3.51 -11.77 17.46
C ILE A 75 -4.25 -13.06 17.13
N GLY A 76 -4.02 -13.56 15.91
CA GLY A 76 -4.76 -14.71 15.39
C GLY A 76 -6.26 -14.39 15.29
N PRO A 77 -7.16 -15.20 15.90
CA PRO A 77 -8.60 -14.92 15.92
C PRO A 77 -9.00 -13.89 16.98
N ALA A 78 -8.08 -13.49 17.87
CA ALA A 78 -8.34 -12.58 18.97
C ALA A 78 -7.77 -11.18 18.70
N GLU A 79 -8.14 -10.21 19.53
CA GLU A 79 -7.76 -8.82 19.32
C GLU A 79 -7.33 -8.12 20.61
N LEU A 80 -6.29 -7.27 20.51
CA LEU A 80 -5.91 -6.34 21.56
C LEU A 80 -6.33 -4.92 21.18
N GLU A 81 -6.82 -4.16 22.14
CA GLU A 81 -7.28 -2.79 21.92
C GLU A 81 -6.95 -1.89 23.12
N ILE A 82 -6.68 -0.61 22.87
CA ILE A 82 -6.61 0.44 23.90
C ILE A 82 -7.67 1.50 23.64
N ILE A 83 -8.40 1.90 24.67
CA ILE A 83 -9.46 2.90 24.61
C ILE A 83 -9.28 3.89 25.74
N GLN A 84 -9.31 5.18 25.43
CA GLN A 84 -9.38 6.24 26.44
C GLN A 84 -10.83 6.66 26.69
N VAL A 85 -11.21 6.82 27.95
CA VAL A 85 -12.53 7.28 28.40
C VAL A 85 -12.39 8.36 29.48
N ASP A 86 -13.43 9.17 29.68
CA ASP A 86 -13.42 10.15 30.78
C ASP A 86 -13.48 9.47 32.15
N THR A 87 -14.37 8.48 32.30
CA THR A 87 -14.60 7.73 33.53
C THR A 87 -15.15 6.34 33.21
N VAL A 88 -14.93 5.38 34.11
CA VAL A 88 -15.52 4.03 34.04
C VAL A 88 -16.81 3.89 34.88
N ALA A 89 -17.20 4.94 35.62
CA ALA A 89 -18.38 4.88 36.49
C ALA A 89 -19.71 5.03 35.71
N THR A 90 -19.69 5.68 34.55
CA THR A 90 -20.88 5.99 33.74
C THR A 90 -20.59 5.88 32.24
N GLY A 91 -21.65 5.89 31.43
CA GLY A 91 -21.56 5.95 29.95
C GLY A 91 -20.72 4.84 29.33
N LYS A 92 -19.92 5.21 28.32
CA LYS A 92 -19.06 4.29 27.55
C LYS A 92 -18.06 3.53 28.41
N GLY A 93 -17.47 4.16 29.43
CA GLY A 93 -16.52 3.45 30.28
C GLY A 93 -17.16 2.35 31.13
N LYS A 94 -18.40 2.57 31.59
CA LYS A 94 -19.17 1.53 32.31
C LYS A 94 -19.58 0.39 31.39
N SER A 95 -20.02 0.69 30.16
CA SER A 95 -20.40 -0.34 29.19
C SER A 95 -19.20 -1.20 28.78
N LEU A 96 -18.03 -0.60 28.59
CA LEU A 96 -16.79 -1.34 28.25
C LEU A 96 -16.32 -2.31 29.35
N LEU A 97 -16.67 -2.05 30.62
CA LEU A 97 -16.36 -2.94 31.75
C LEU A 97 -17.49 -3.92 32.08
N SER A 98 -18.61 -3.84 31.37
CA SER A 98 -19.73 -4.75 31.53
C SER A 98 -19.66 -5.84 30.46
N PRO A 99 -20.20 -7.05 30.71
CA PRO A 99 -20.33 -8.05 29.66
C PRO A 99 -20.99 -7.41 28.43
N PRO A 100 -20.52 -7.72 27.21
CA PRO A 100 -21.21 -7.27 26.02
C PRO A 100 -22.67 -7.70 26.17
N GLU A 101 -23.58 -6.73 26.15
CA GLU A 101 -24.99 -7.05 26.10
C GLU A 101 -25.17 -7.92 24.84
N GLU A 102 -25.81 -9.07 24.98
CA GLU A 102 -26.44 -9.74 23.85
C GLU A 102 -27.52 -8.79 23.35
N GLN A 103 -27.12 -7.76 22.61
CA GLN A 103 -28.04 -7.00 21.80
C GLN A 103 -28.53 -8.03 20.80
N ASN A 104 -29.80 -8.43 20.93
CA ASN A 104 -30.55 -9.20 19.94
C ASN A 104 -30.74 -8.41 18.62
N LEU A 105 -29.82 -7.49 18.34
CA LEU A 105 -29.71 -6.76 17.09
C LEU A 105 -28.88 -7.61 16.15
N SER A 106 -29.40 -7.76 14.95
CA SER A 106 -28.78 -8.50 13.87
C SER A 106 -27.36 -8.00 13.60
N PRO A 107 -26.45 -8.88 13.14
CA PRO A 107 -25.15 -8.45 12.63
C PRO A 107 -25.26 -7.44 11.48
N TRP A 108 -26.43 -7.30 10.85
CA TRP A 108 -26.68 -6.28 9.82
C TRP A 108 -26.82 -4.86 10.37
N GLY A 109 -26.87 -4.69 11.70
CA GLY A 109 -27.00 -3.40 12.37
C GLY A 109 -28.43 -2.88 12.47
N SER A 110 -28.55 -1.62 12.88
CA SER A 110 -29.81 -0.91 13.06
C SER A 110 -29.77 0.46 12.41
N ILE A 111 -30.94 0.97 12.02
CA ILE A 111 -31.11 2.37 11.62
C ILE A 111 -31.75 3.14 12.76
N GLU A 112 -31.25 4.34 13.03
CA GLU A 112 -31.82 5.28 14.00
C GLU A 112 -32.48 6.41 13.21
N VAL A 113 -33.79 6.54 13.36
CA VAL A 113 -34.62 7.54 12.68
C VAL A 113 -34.95 8.63 13.68
N THR A 114 -34.50 9.85 13.40
CA THR A 114 -34.81 11.04 14.19
C THR A 114 -35.74 11.96 13.41
N SER A 115 -36.95 12.18 13.92
CA SER A 115 -37.92 13.11 13.34
C SER A 115 -38.02 14.37 14.22
N LYS A 116 -37.92 15.54 13.59
CA LYS A 116 -38.05 16.85 14.25
C LYS A 116 -39.36 17.52 13.84
N GLU A 117 -40.40 17.40 14.66
CA GLU A 117 -41.66 18.13 14.47
C GLU A 117 -41.90 19.14 15.60
N ARG A 118 -41.94 20.44 15.23
CA ARG A 118 -42.43 21.66 15.93
C ARG A 118 -42.13 21.91 17.41
N ASP A 119 -41.54 20.97 18.17
CA ASP A 119 -40.92 21.08 19.51
C ASP A 119 -40.62 19.70 20.16
N LYS A 120 -40.78 18.58 19.43
CA LYS A 120 -40.43 17.23 19.90
C LYS A 120 -39.44 16.55 18.95
N ILE A 121 -38.47 15.87 19.55
CA ILE A 121 -37.56 14.96 18.87
C ILE A 121 -38.03 13.56 19.23
N ASP A 122 -38.44 12.79 18.23
CA ASP A 122 -38.74 11.37 18.39
C ASP A 122 -37.64 10.55 17.72
N THR A 123 -37.19 9.49 18.39
CA THR A 123 -36.10 8.63 17.95
C THR A 123 -36.55 7.19 17.97
N GLU A 124 -36.61 6.58 16.78
CA GLU A 124 -36.96 5.17 16.60
C GLU A 124 -35.71 4.38 16.16
N ILE A 125 -35.51 3.20 16.75
CA ILE A 125 -34.43 2.27 16.37
C ILE A 125 -35.05 1.06 15.68
N ILE A 126 -34.65 0.82 14.43
CA ILE A 126 -35.17 -0.28 13.61
C ILE A 126 -34.03 -1.26 13.31
N ASP A 127 -34.20 -2.53 13.72
CA ASP A 127 -33.30 -3.62 13.33
C ASP A 127 -33.52 -4.01 11.86
N ILE A 128 -32.44 -4.03 11.07
CA ILE A 128 -32.55 -4.22 9.61
C ILE A 128 -33.06 -5.61 9.24
N LYS A 129 -32.59 -6.66 9.94
CA LYS A 129 -32.96 -8.04 9.60
C LYS A 129 -34.39 -8.33 10.00
N GLN A 130 -34.82 -7.84 11.16
CA GLN A 130 -36.21 -7.95 11.59
C GLN A 130 -37.14 -7.17 10.65
N ALA A 131 -36.78 -5.94 10.27
CA ALA A 131 -37.59 -5.11 9.36
C ALA A 131 -37.74 -5.72 7.95
N LEU A 132 -36.67 -6.31 7.40
CA LEU A 132 -36.75 -7.04 6.13
C LEU A 132 -37.63 -8.29 6.22
N SER A 133 -37.64 -8.94 7.39
CA SER A 133 -38.39 -10.17 7.61
C SER A 133 -39.88 -9.93 7.90
N SER A 134 -40.24 -8.76 8.44
CA SER A 134 -41.58 -8.52 9.00
C SER A 134 -42.57 -7.86 8.04
N GLN A 135 -42.16 -7.32 6.88
CA GLN A 135 -43.04 -6.58 5.93
C GLN A 135 -44.10 -5.70 6.65
N ALA A 136 -43.69 -4.99 7.71
CA ALA A 136 -44.63 -4.23 8.55
C ALA A 136 -45.36 -3.16 7.70
N PRO A 137 -46.71 -3.08 7.74
CA PRO A 137 -47.46 -2.23 6.80
C PRO A 137 -47.56 -0.73 7.15
N ASP A 138 -47.09 -0.24 8.30
CA ASP A 138 -47.50 1.09 8.81
C ASP A 138 -46.38 1.92 9.48
N SER A 139 -45.10 1.71 9.13
CA SER A 139 -44.01 2.61 9.55
C SER A 139 -43.73 3.68 8.48
N SER A 140 -43.42 4.90 8.91
CA SER A 140 -42.97 5.99 8.02
C SER A 140 -41.64 5.68 7.33
N VAL A 141 -40.88 4.71 7.85
CA VAL A 141 -39.64 4.20 7.26
C VAL A 141 -39.74 2.70 7.04
N LYS A 142 -39.59 2.28 5.79
CA LYS A 142 -39.61 0.86 5.37
C LYS A 142 -38.24 0.44 4.87
N VAL A 143 -37.70 -0.65 5.42
CA VAL A 143 -36.48 -1.29 4.91
C VAL A 143 -36.84 -2.12 3.68
N VAL A 144 -36.24 -1.81 2.53
CA VAL A 144 -36.54 -2.45 1.24
C VAL A 144 -35.55 -3.57 0.95
N ASP A 145 -34.26 -3.33 1.13
CA ASP A 145 -33.21 -4.30 0.83
C ASP A 145 -31.92 -4.02 1.61
N PHE A 146 -31.04 -5.03 1.68
CA PHE A 146 -29.74 -4.99 2.36
C PHE A 146 -28.66 -5.72 1.57
N TRP A 147 -27.48 -5.10 1.45
CA TRP A 147 -26.28 -5.70 0.87
C TRP A 147 -25.13 -5.62 1.85
N SER A 148 -24.50 -6.74 2.18
CA SER A 148 -23.36 -6.83 3.11
C SER A 148 -22.05 -6.25 2.54
N ASP A 149 -21.83 -6.37 1.23
CA ASP A 149 -20.67 -5.84 0.52
C ASP A 149 -21.12 -5.24 -0.81
N PHE A 150 -21.75 -4.07 -0.73
CA PHE A 150 -22.43 -3.41 -1.84
C PHE A 150 -21.49 -3.12 -3.01
N ARG A 151 -21.94 -3.52 -4.20
CA ARG A 151 -21.38 -3.14 -5.51
C ARG A 151 -22.50 -3.05 -6.54
N LEU A 152 -22.21 -2.43 -7.69
CA LEU A 152 -23.08 -2.50 -8.85
C LEU A 152 -22.61 -3.64 -9.76
N ASP A 153 -23.55 -4.39 -10.32
CA ASP A 153 -23.27 -5.40 -11.35
C ASP A 153 -23.06 -4.76 -12.73
N ALA A 154 -22.85 -5.59 -13.76
CA ALA A 154 -22.66 -5.13 -15.14
C ALA A 154 -23.86 -4.35 -15.73
N ASN A 155 -25.03 -4.44 -15.12
CA ASN A 155 -26.26 -3.76 -15.51
C ASN A 155 -26.59 -2.57 -14.60
N ASN A 156 -25.64 -2.12 -13.76
CA ASN A 156 -25.81 -1.07 -12.75
C ASN A 156 -26.87 -1.39 -11.68
N GLN A 157 -27.13 -2.68 -11.40
CA GLN A 157 -28.02 -3.09 -10.32
C GLN A 157 -27.24 -3.38 -9.03
N PRO A 158 -27.79 -3.02 -7.85
CA PRO A 158 -27.21 -3.39 -6.56
C PRO A 158 -27.01 -4.90 -6.39
N THR A 159 -25.83 -5.30 -5.93
CA THR A 159 -25.52 -6.69 -5.58
C THR A 159 -24.49 -6.76 -4.44
N THR A 160 -24.33 -7.95 -3.85
CA THR A 160 -23.32 -8.18 -2.81
C THR A 160 -22.08 -8.90 -3.38
N ALA A 161 -20.88 -8.47 -2.99
CA ALA A 161 -19.63 -9.10 -3.38
C ALA A 161 -19.21 -10.27 -2.48
N SER A 162 -19.54 -10.19 -1.19
CA SER A 162 -19.22 -11.18 -0.17
C SER A 162 -20.22 -11.09 0.99
N GLN A 163 -20.21 -12.07 1.89
CA GLN A 163 -21.05 -12.03 3.11
C GLN A 163 -20.39 -11.25 4.26
N GLN A 164 -19.18 -10.72 4.06
CA GLN A 164 -18.49 -9.89 5.04
C GLN A 164 -19.00 -8.46 4.95
N LEU A 165 -19.16 -7.77 6.09
CA LEU A 165 -19.66 -6.40 6.17
C LEU A 165 -18.59 -5.37 5.78
N ARG A 166 -18.01 -5.49 4.58
CA ARG A 166 -16.92 -4.61 4.11
C ARG A 166 -17.44 -3.27 3.58
N ASN A 167 -18.59 -3.28 2.93
CA ASN A 167 -19.25 -2.10 2.40
C ASN A 167 -20.78 -2.27 2.48
N PRO A 168 -21.34 -2.41 3.69
CA PRO A 168 -22.76 -2.68 3.81
C PRO A 168 -23.61 -1.46 3.41
N ALA A 169 -24.72 -1.73 2.74
CA ALA A 169 -25.68 -0.72 2.31
C ALA A 169 -27.12 -1.18 2.57
N VAL A 170 -27.98 -0.22 2.92
CA VAL A 170 -29.40 -0.43 3.21
C VAL A 170 -30.22 0.47 2.30
N GLN A 171 -31.21 -0.09 1.62
CA GLN A 171 -32.19 0.69 0.87
C GLN A 171 -33.46 0.87 1.72
N LEU A 172 -33.93 2.11 1.82
CA LEU A 172 -35.15 2.48 2.53
C LEU A 172 -36.15 3.16 1.61
N GLU A 173 -37.43 3.05 1.95
CA GLU A 173 -38.50 3.92 1.47
C GLU A 173 -39.05 4.71 2.67
N VAL A 174 -38.99 6.04 2.58
CA VAL A 174 -39.42 6.96 3.63
C VAL A 174 -40.66 7.69 3.15
N SER A 175 -41.79 7.50 3.84
CA SER A 175 -43.08 8.06 3.48
C SER A 175 -43.58 9.01 4.57
N THR A 176 -44.04 10.18 4.14
CA THR A 176 -44.79 11.13 4.98
C THR A 176 -46.08 11.52 4.23
N PRO A 177 -47.00 12.28 4.86
CA PRO A 177 -48.15 12.85 4.16
C PRO A 177 -47.77 13.78 2.98
N GLU A 178 -46.53 14.29 2.94
CA GLU A 178 -46.07 15.26 1.95
C GLU A 178 -45.36 14.63 0.75
N GLY A 179 -44.87 13.39 0.89
CA GLY A 179 -44.12 12.72 -0.17
C GLY A 179 -43.55 11.36 0.22
N LEU A 180 -42.94 10.71 -0.78
CA LEU A 180 -42.25 9.44 -0.68
C LEU A 180 -40.86 9.59 -1.29
N GLU A 181 -39.83 9.24 -0.53
CA GLU A 181 -38.44 9.20 -0.98
C GLU A 181 -37.83 7.81 -0.84
N ARG A 182 -36.89 7.50 -1.73
CA ARG A 182 -36.03 6.32 -1.63
C ARG A 182 -34.65 6.75 -1.17
N TRP A 183 -34.18 6.11 -0.11
CA TRP A 183 -32.90 6.43 0.53
C TRP A 183 -31.95 5.25 0.43
N PHE A 184 -30.67 5.53 0.20
CA PHE A 184 -29.57 4.58 0.35
C PHE A 184 -28.65 5.04 1.47
N LEU A 185 -28.50 4.19 2.48
CA LEU A 185 -27.58 4.38 3.60
C LEU A 185 -26.38 3.45 3.44
N PHE A 186 -25.20 3.93 3.80
CA PHE A 186 -23.96 3.15 3.72
C PHE A 186 -23.28 3.08 5.08
N GLY A 187 -22.58 1.97 5.31
CA GLY A 187 -21.91 1.69 6.57
C GLY A 187 -20.65 2.47 6.91
N LYS A 188 -20.25 3.39 6.03
CA LYS A 188 -19.05 4.19 6.23
C LYS A 188 -19.40 5.41 7.07
N GLU A 189 -18.66 5.61 8.16
CA GLU A 189 -18.75 6.84 8.94
C GLU A 189 -18.59 8.07 8.02
N ASN A 190 -19.44 9.07 8.22
CA ASN A 190 -19.47 10.33 7.45
C ASN A 190 -19.86 10.22 5.97
N PHE A 191 -20.46 9.12 5.52
CA PHE A 191 -21.06 9.06 4.18
C PHE A 191 -22.55 9.47 4.23
N PRO A 192 -22.96 10.59 3.61
CA PRO A 192 -24.34 11.05 3.68
C PRO A 192 -25.30 10.12 2.91
N PRO A 193 -26.58 10.02 3.32
CA PRO A 193 -27.59 9.27 2.60
C PRO A 193 -27.76 9.77 1.15
N ILE A 194 -27.90 8.86 0.20
CA ILE A 194 -28.34 9.20 -1.16
C ILE A 194 -29.86 9.16 -1.18
N ARG A 195 -30.50 10.27 -1.57
CA ARG A 195 -31.96 10.43 -1.55
C ARG A 195 -32.49 10.68 -2.95
N SER A 196 -33.62 10.05 -3.27
CA SER A 196 -34.34 10.21 -4.54
C SER A 196 -35.82 10.36 -4.28
N VAL A 197 -36.43 11.45 -4.78
CA VAL A 197 -37.89 11.66 -4.68
C VAL A 197 -38.60 10.67 -5.60
N VAL A 198 -39.48 9.87 -5.02
CA VAL A 198 -40.34 8.93 -5.76
C VAL A 198 -41.65 9.62 -6.13
N SER A 199 -42.26 10.36 -5.18
CA SER A 199 -43.46 11.16 -5.42
C SER A 199 -43.64 12.26 -4.37
N GLY A 200 -44.31 13.35 -4.72
CA GLY A 200 -44.60 14.45 -3.77
C GLY A 200 -43.45 15.46 -3.65
N LYS A 201 -43.33 16.08 -2.47
CA LYS A 201 -42.26 17.07 -2.18
C LYS A 201 -41.07 16.39 -1.49
N PRO A 202 -39.85 16.99 -1.60
CA PRO A 202 -38.71 16.55 -0.82
C PRO A 202 -39.00 16.58 0.68
N LEU A 203 -38.54 15.58 1.41
CA LEU A 203 -38.78 15.42 2.84
C LEU A 203 -37.78 16.24 3.65
N GLU A 204 -38.27 17.12 4.52
CA GLU A 204 -37.47 17.93 5.45
C GLU A 204 -37.69 17.47 6.90
N GLY A 205 -36.67 17.66 7.77
CA GLY A 205 -36.79 17.38 9.21
C GLY A 205 -36.59 15.93 9.65
N ILE A 206 -36.28 15.00 8.73
CA ILE A 206 -35.94 13.61 9.03
C ILE A 206 -34.43 13.39 8.87
N GLU A 207 -33.80 12.91 9.94
CA GLU A 207 -32.40 12.47 9.97
C GLU A 207 -32.38 10.95 10.21
N ILE A 208 -31.69 10.20 9.35
CA ILE A 208 -31.52 8.74 9.53
C ILE A 208 -30.04 8.43 9.54
N SER A 209 -29.59 7.75 10.58
CA SER A 209 -28.24 7.21 10.69
C SER A 209 -28.28 5.68 10.59
N TYR A 210 -27.29 5.11 9.91
CA TYR A 210 -27.10 3.66 9.87
C TYR A 210 -25.95 3.28 10.80
N ASN A 211 -26.26 2.52 11.84
CA ASN A 211 -25.30 2.03 12.80
C ASN A 211 -25.07 0.54 12.57
N ILE A 212 -23.89 0.21 12.04
CA ILE A 212 -23.43 -1.17 11.99
C ILE A 212 -22.82 -1.45 13.33
N GLN A 213 -23.38 -2.46 14.00
CA GLN A 213 -22.70 -3.06 15.13
C GLN A 213 -21.30 -3.42 14.66
N PRO A 214 -20.24 -2.83 15.25
CA PRO A 214 -18.89 -3.24 14.95
C PRO A 214 -18.88 -4.76 15.08
N GLN A 215 -18.34 -5.48 14.09
CA GLN A 215 -18.02 -6.88 14.29
C GLN A 215 -16.89 -6.89 15.32
N GLU A 216 -17.24 -6.71 16.60
CA GLU A 216 -16.33 -6.87 17.71
C GLU A 216 -15.77 -8.29 17.57
N SER A 217 -14.45 -8.41 17.59
CA SER A 217 -13.82 -9.72 17.63
C SER A 217 -14.45 -10.49 18.78
N GLU A 218 -14.99 -11.70 18.55
CA GLU A 218 -15.58 -12.49 19.63
C GLU A 218 -14.57 -12.76 20.76
N ASP A 219 -13.27 -12.77 20.44
CA ASP A 219 -12.20 -12.83 21.42
C ASP A 219 -11.46 -11.48 21.46
N TYR A 220 -11.56 -10.70 22.56
CA TYR A 220 -10.83 -9.42 22.71
C TYR A 220 -10.26 -9.20 24.12
N PHE A 221 -9.20 -8.40 24.20
CA PHE A 221 -8.63 -7.87 25.43
C PHE A 221 -8.41 -6.36 25.27
N ARG A 222 -9.23 -5.58 25.97
CA ARG A 222 -9.24 -4.13 25.97
C ARG A 222 -8.49 -3.60 27.17
N VAL A 223 -7.59 -2.66 26.93
CA VAL A 223 -7.01 -1.78 27.94
C VAL A 223 -7.81 -0.48 27.94
N ILE A 224 -8.42 -0.15 29.06
CA ILE A 224 -9.27 1.03 29.22
C ILE A 224 -8.53 2.01 30.12
N VAL A 225 -8.25 3.21 29.60
CA VAL A 225 -7.52 4.26 30.31
C VAL A 225 -8.48 5.40 30.61
N THR A 226 -8.62 5.79 31.88
CA THR A 226 -9.38 7.00 32.22
C THR A 226 -8.55 8.26 31.98
N LYS A 227 -9.18 9.43 31.84
CA LYS A 227 -8.45 10.72 31.83
C LYS A 227 -7.67 11.00 33.12
N SER A 228 -8.04 10.34 34.23
CA SER A 228 -7.26 10.38 35.48
C SER A 228 -6.02 9.46 35.48
N GLY A 229 -5.76 8.73 34.40
CA GLY A 229 -4.63 7.81 34.26
C GLY A 229 -4.84 6.45 34.93
N GLN A 230 -6.07 6.11 35.32
CA GLN A 230 -6.39 4.80 35.89
C GLN A 230 -6.59 3.77 34.78
N LEU A 231 -6.06 2.57 35.01
CA LEU A 231 -6.05 1.49 34.02
C LEU A 231 -7.00 0.37 34.43
N PHE A 232 -7.83 -0.04 33.48
CA PHE A 232 -8.74 -1.17 33.60
C PHE A 232 -8.54 -2.10 32.41
N TYR A 233 -9.03 -3.33 32.53
CA TYR A 233 -9.13 -4.24 31.41
C TYR A 233 -10.54 -4.80 31.28
N ALA A 234 -10.90 -5.18 30.05
CA ALA A 234 -12.05 -6.02 29.75
C ALA A 234 -11.62 -7.09 28.74
N ALA A 235 -11.88 -8.35 29.08
CA ALA A 235 -11.53 -9.51 28.29
C ALA A 235 -12.79 -10.30 27.97
N HIS A 236 -13.03 -10.56 26.70
CA HIS A 236 -14.11 -11.43 26.24
C HIS A 236 -13.52 -12.62 25.49
N SER A 237 -14.11 -13.78 25.73
CA SER A 237 -13.80 -14.97 24.96
C SER A 237 -14.96 -15.96 24.97
N SER A 238 -14.83 -17.05 24.23
CA SER A 238 -15.70 -18.23 24.36
C SER A 238 -15.87 -18.77 25.81
N LYS A 239 -14.96 -18.44 26.74
CA LYS A 239 -15.07 -18.80 28.18
C LYS A 239 -15.86 -17.76 29.01
N GLY A 240 -16.37 -16.71 28.38
CA GLY A 240 -17.11 -15.63 28.99
C GLY A 240 -16.32 -14.32 29.11
N PHE A 241 -16.94 -13.37 29.82
CA PHE A 241 -16.42 -12.01 30.02
C PHE A 241 -15.75 -11.84 31.39
N LYS A 242 -14.64 -11.07 31.44
CA LYS A 242 -13.96 -10.66 32.66
C LYS A 242 -13.50 -9.20 32.55
N SER A 243 -13.67 -8.43 33.60
CA SER A 243 -13.14 -7.07 33.69
C SER A 243 -12.55 -6.79 35.07
N GLY A 244 -11.73 -5.75 35.17
CA GLY A 244 -11.12 -5.36 36.44
C GLY A 244 -10.07 -4.26 36.27
N THR A 245 -9.39 -3.91 37.37
CA THR A 245 -8.25 -3.00 37.34
C THR A 245 -7.04 -3.69 36.71
N LEU A 246 -6.31 -2.97 35.86
CA LEU A 246 -5.09 -3.46 35.22
C LEU A 246 -3.86 -2.85 35.91
N GLU A 247 -3.11 -3.69 36.61
CA GLU A 247 -1.92 -3.29 37.36
C GLU A 247 -0.65 -3.66 36.59
N VAL A 248 0.34 -2.77 36.61
CA VAL A 248 1.65 -3.04 35.99
C VAL A 248 2.31 -4.25 36.66
N GLY A 249 2.82 -5.18 35.84
CA GLY A 249 3.50 -6.41 36.26
C GLY A 249 2.57 -7.57 36.62
N LYS A 250 1.25 -7.35 36.72
CA LYS A 250 0.29 -8.41 37.06
C LYS A 250 -0.27 -9.08 35.82
N ALA A 251 -0.16 -10.41 35.77
CA ALA A 251 -0.69 -11.19 34.67
C ALA A 251 -2.22 -11.37 34.77
N VAL A 252 -2.90 -11.22 33.64
CA VAL A 252 -4.34 -11.44 33.47
C VAL A 252 -4.54 -12.52 32.40
N SER A 253 -5.42 -13.48 32.68
CA SER A 253 -5.81 -14.51 31.72
C SER A 253 -7.03 -14.03 30.91
N PRO A 254 -6.89 -13.73 29.60
CA PRO A 254 -8.01 -13.29 28.77
C PRO A 254 -9.04 -14.40 28.48
N GLY A 255 -8.67 -15.67 28.70
CA GLY A 255 -9.53 -16.83 28.41
C GLY A 255 -9.16 -17.55 27.11
N TRP A 256 -8.33 -16.94 26.27
CA TRP A 256 -7.80 -17.53 25.04
C TRP A 256 -6.76 -18.60 25.36
N ALA A 257 -7.07 -19.87 25.04
CA ALA A 257 -6.18 -21.01 25.27
C ALA A 257 -5.46 -20.95 26.65
N ASP A 258 -4.14 -20.79 26.64
CA ASP A 258 -3.22 -20.67 27.79
C ASP A 258 -2.52 -19.29 27.86
N PHE A 259 -3.03 -18.28 27.14
CA PHE A 259 -2.42 -16.96 27.12
C PHE A 259 -2.47 -16.28 28.50
N GLN A 260 -1.38 -15.60 28.85
CA GLN A 260 -1.31 -14.64 29.94
C GLN A 260 -0.84 -13.29 29.39
N ILE A 261 -1.61 -12.24 29.67
CA ILE A 261 -1.31 -10.87 29.26
C ILE A 261 -0.85 -10.10 30.50
N THR A 262 0.33 -9.50 30.43
CA THR A 262 0.87 -8.65 31.50
C THR A 262 1.06 -7.24 30.97
N LEU A 263 0.62 -6.24 31.72
CA LEU A 263 0.98 -4.85 31.45
C LEU A 263 2.41 -4.62 31.95
N ASP A 264 3.36 -4.44 31.04
CA ASP A 264 4.76 -4.21 31.42
C ASP A 264 5.05 -2.74 31.66
N GLU A 265 4.40 -1.84 30.91
CA GLU A 265 4.65 -0.41 30.97
C GLU A 265 3.41 0.39 30.58
N TYR A 266 3.15 1.47 31.30
CA TYR A 266 2.15 2.50 30.96
C TYR A 266 2.87 3.83 30.71
N ILE A 267 2.55 4.46 29.58
CA ILE A 267 3.19 5.66 29.05
C ILE A 267 2.10 6.71 28.82
N PRO A 268 1.83 7.62 29.77
CA PRO A 268 0.75 8.59 29.68
C PRO A 268 0.82 9.50 28.45
N HIS A 269 2.03 9.96 28.07
CA HIS A 269 2.24 10.83 26.91
C HIS A 269 3.08 10.10 25.85
N GLY A 270 2.53 9.02 25.30
CA GLY A 270 3.21 8.19 24.32
C GLY A 270 3.56 8.95 23.04
N LYS A 271 4.86 9.08 22.77
CA LYS A 271 5.36 9.50 21.46
C LYS A 271 5.78 8.27 20.67
N ILE A 272 5.27 8.16 19.44
CA ILE A 272 5.66 7.07 18.54
C ILE A 272 7.16 7.16 18.24
N ASN A 273 7.85 6.05 18.46
CA ASN A 273 9.24 5.85 18.13
C ASN A 273 9.32 4.72 17.10
N ARG A 274 9.71 5.05 15.87
CA ARG A 274 9.87 4.06 14.79
C ARG A 274 11.34 3.75 14.66
N GLN A 275 11.70 2.49 14.82
CA GLN A 275 13.07 2.03 14.67
C GLN A 275 13.13 1.03 13.53
N VAL A 276 14.17 1.13 12.72
CA VAL A 276 14.49 0.13 11.71
C VAL A 276 15.59 -0.74 12.30
N ILE A 277 15.34 -2.04 12.38
CA ILE A 277 16.30 -3.00 12.92
C ILE A 277 16.60 -4.11 11.90
N PRO A 278 17.85 -4.58 11.82
CA PRO A 278 18.19 -5.73 10.99
C PRO A 278 17.57 -7.00 11.57
N VAL A 279 17.05 -7.86 10.69
CA VAL A 279 16.49 -9.16 11.07
C VAL A 279 17.27 -10.26 10.39
N PHE A 280 17.84 -11.13 11.19
CA PHE A 280 18.64 -12.28 10.72
C PHE A 280 17.79 -13.55 10.53
N ASP A 281 16.52 -13.53 10.94
CA ASP A 281 15.58 -14.62 10.69
C ASP A 281 15.11 -14.60 9.23
N PRO A 282 15.39 -15.64 8.42
CA PRO A 282 15.03 -15.69 7.01
C PRO A 282 13.51 -15.84 6.77
N THR A 283 12.72 -16.16 7.79
CA THR A 283 11.26 -16.28 7.68
C THR A 283 10.56 -14.92 7.68
N VAL A 284 11.21 -13.90 8.23
CA VAL A 284 10.68 -12.54 8.32
C VAL A 284 11.07 -11.75 7.07
N LYS A 285 10.07 -11.40 6.25
CA LYS A 285 10.27 -10.55 5.07
C LYS A 285 10.32 -9.08 5.47
N GLY A 286 11.47 -8.46 5.28
CA GLY A 286 11.71 -7.03 5.49
C GLY A 286 12.17 -6.34 4.21
N VAL A 287 12.73 -5.14 4.38
CA VAL A 287 13.29 -4.31 3.30
C VAL A 287 14.78 -4.07 3.51
N PRO A 288 15.57 -3.92 2.44
CA PRO A 288 16.96 -3.52 2.58
C PRO A 288 17.08 -2.14 3.23
N ALA A 289 18.14 -1.94 4.01
CA ALA A 289 18.43 -0.63 4.59
C ALA A 289 19.94 -0.37 4.65
N LEU A 290 20.29 0.91 4.65
CA LEU A 290 21.66 1.40 4.75
C LEU A 290 21.89 2.07 6.11
N LEU A 291 22.87 1.61 6.88
CA LEU A 291 23.26 2.25 8.13
C LEU A 291 24.17 3.43 7.83
N VAL A 292 23.77 4.62 8.28
CA VAL A 292 24.57 5.85 8.20
C VAL A 292 24.91 6.39 9.57
N SER A 293 26.04 7.08 9.68
CA SER A 293 26.43 7.85 10.86
C SER A 293 26.62 9.31 10.50
N THR A 294 26.10 10.20 11.33
CA THR A 294 26.39 11.63 11.28
C THR A 294 27.75 11.95 11.90
N GLU A 295 28.23 13.18 11.72
CA GLU A 295 29.51 13.66 12.30
C GLU A 295 29.51 13.66 13.84
N THR A 296 28.33 13.79 14.46
CA THR A 296 28.14 13.72 15.92
C THR A 296 28.11 12.29 16.45
N GLY A 297 28.10 11.29 15.56
CA GLY A 297 28.08 9.87 15.90
C GLY A 297 26.69 9.24 15.96
N THR A 298 25.61 9.97 15.64
CA THR A 298 24.25 9.41 15.58
C THR A 298 24.16 8.41 14.43
N GLN A 299 23.81 7.16 14.75
CA GLN A 299 23.60 6.09 13.77
C GLN A 299 22.12 5.89 13.44
N THR A 300 21.79 5.88 12.15
CA THR A 300 20.42 5.74 11.66
C THR A 300 20.37 4.79 10.46
N TRP A 301 19.40 3.88 10.46
CA TRP A 301 19.11 3.04 9.30
C TRP A 301 18.20 3.78 8.31
N LEU A 302 18.62 3.86 7.06
CA LEU A 302 17.87 4.42 5.93
C LEU A 302 17.22 3.26 5.15
N PRO A 303 15.91 3.01 5.31
CA PRO A 303 15.20 1.98 4.56
C PRO A 303 15.14 2.31 3.07
N TRP A 304 15.13 1.26 2.25
CA TRP A 304 15.07 1.39 0.79
C TRP A 304 13.79 2.09 0.34
N GLY A 305 13.94 3.11 -0.50
CA GLY A 305 12.84 3.84 -1.13
C GLY A 305 12.15 4.86 -0.24
N GLU A 306 12.59 5.03 1.00
CA GLU A 306 11.94 5.92 1.96
C GLU A 306 12.89 7.01 2.48
N PRO A 307 12.52 8.29 2.35
CA PRO A 307 13.30 9.37 2.95
C PRO A 307 13.18 9.33 4.48
N THR A 308 14.29 9.54 5.16
CA THR A 308 14.40 9.60 6.62
C THR A 308 15.00 10.94 7.03
N THR A 309 14.38 11.59 8.01
CA THR A 309 14.91 12.79 8.65
C THR A 309 15.76 12.39 9.85
N ILE A 310 17.01 12.85 9.87
CA ILE A 310 17.92 12.67 11.00
C ILE A 310 18.03 14.04 11.70
N ASN A 311 17.57 14.11 12.94
CA ASN A 311 17.60 15.33 13.72
C ASN A 311 18.95 15.44 14.44
N GLU A 312 19.73 16.47 14.12
CA GLU A 312 20.99 16.80 14.77
C GLU A 312 20.89 18.15 15.49
N PRO A 313 21.70 18.42 16.53
CA PRO A 313 21.74 19.73 17.18
C PRO A 313 22.06 20.87 16.21
N THR A 314 22.77 20.58 15.12
CA THR A 314 23.14 21.56 14.07
C THR A 314 22.06 21.77 13.00
N GLY A 315 20.94 21.05 13.07
CA GLY A 315 19.84 21.09 12.10
C GLY A 315 19.41 19.71 11.59
N GLU A 316 18.40 19.67 10.74
CA GLU A 316 17.87 18.41 10.20
C GLU A 316 18.61 17.98 8.93
N ILE A 317 18.90 16.68 8.81
CA ILE A 317 19.47 16.06 7.61
C ILE A 317 18.41 15.15 6.99
N PHE A 318 18.02 15.45 5.75
CA PHE A 318 17.15 14.57 4.96
C PHE A 318 18.00 13.62 4.12
N ALA A 319 17.84 12.32 4.35
CA ALA A 319 18.60 11.28 3.65
C ALA A 319 17.68 10.18 3.13
N ALA A 320 17.99 9.63 1.96
CA ALA A 320 17.22 8.54 1.36
C ALA A 320 18.16 7.51 0.75
N PHE A 321 17.82 6.23 0.93
CA PHE A 321 18.46 5.12 0.24
C PHE A 321 17.58 4.67 -0.92
N SER A 322 17.88 5.13 -2.13
CA SER A 322 17.03 4.89 -3.31
C SER A 322 17.88 4.68 -4.57
N PRO A 323 17.29 4.21 -5.69
CA PRO A 323 18.00 4.13 -6.96
C PRO A 323 18.60 5.48 -7.34
N LYS A 324 19.79 5.45 -7.94
CA LYS A 324 20.38 6.64 -8.53
C LYS A 324 19.47 7.16 -9.63
N LEU A 325 18.81 8.29 -9.37
CA LEU A 325 18.03 8.99 -10.37
C LEU A 325 19.00 9.66 -11.37
N LEU A 326 18.95 9.21 -12.62
CA LEU A 326 19.72 9.80 -13.72
C LEU A 326 18.77 10.67 -14.53
N GLN A 327 19.05 11.96 -14.60
CA GLN A 327 18.34 12.85 -15.52
C GLN A 327 18.78 12.54 -16.96
N LEU A 328 17.80 12.46 -17.85
CA LEU A 328 18.06 12.35 -19.28
C LEU A 328 18.45 13.74 -19.82
N PRO A 329 19.38 13.83 -20.77
CA PRO A 329 19.79 15.10 -21.37
C PRO A 329 18.75 15.67 -22.35
N PHE A 330 17.59 15.04 -22.48
CA PHE A 330 16.49 15.45 -23.34
C PHE A 330 15.16 15.01 -22.70
N ALA A 331 14.06 15.66 -23.09
CA ALA A 331 12.72 15.26 -22.75
C ALA A 331 12.10 14.41 -23.88
N ILE A 332 11.20 13.51 -23.52
CA ILE A 332 10.36 12.76 -24.45
C ILE A 332 8.90 13.03 -24.10
N ALA A 333 8.11 13.42 -25.10
CA ALA A 333 6.66 13.50 -25.01
C ALA A 333 6.03 12.47 -25.94
N LEU A 334 4.97 11.80 -25.48
CA LEU A 334 4.09 11.02 -26.35
C LEU A 334 3.11 11.98 -27.02
N GLU A 335 3.14 12.05 -28.35
CA GLU A 335 2.19 12.87 -29.11
C GLU A 335 0.92 12.08 -29.43
N ASP A 336 1.08 10.80 -29.78
CA ASP A 336 0.00 9.95 -30.24
C ASP A 336 0.39 8.48 -30.07
N PHE A 337 -0.60 7.61 -29.83
CA PHE A 337 -0.39 6.18 -29.73
C PHE A 337 -1.44 5.45 -30.56
N ILE A 338 -0.96 4.75 -31.58
CA ILE A 338 -1.79 4.09 -32.59
C ILE A 338 -1.74 2.60 -32.36
N VAL A 339 -2.91 1.96 -32.36
CA VAL A 339 -3.04 0.50 -32.29
C VAL A 339 -3.80 0.03 -33.52
N GLU A 340 -3.13 -0.73 -34.37
CA GLU A 340 -3.72 -1.40 -35.52
C GLU A 340 -4.20 -2.79 -35.10
N ARG A 341 -5.42 -3.16 -35.51
CA ARG A 341 -6.03 -4.47 -35.21
C ARG A 341 -6.14 -5.29 -36.48
N ASN A 342 -6.15 -6.61 -36.33
CA ASN A 342 -6.37 -7.52 -37.46
C ASN A 342 -7.79 -7.36 -38.00
N GLU A 343 -7.94 -7.47 -39.31
CA GLU A 343 -9.26 -7.43 -39.94
C GLU A 343 -10.15 -8.55 -39.40
N GLY A 344 -11.36 -8.20 -38.95
CA GLY A 344 -12.33 -9.16 -38.41
C GLY A 344 -12.04 -9.67 -36.98
N SER A 345 -11.09 -9.07 -36.25
CA SER A 345 -10.77 -9.45 -34.86
C SER A 345 -10.30 -8.25 -34.03
N ASP A 346 -10.60 -8.25 -32.74
CA ASP A 346 -10.05 -7.26 -31.82
C ASP A 346 -8.57 -7.53 -31.45
N SER A 347 -7.95 -8.57 -32.00
CA SER A 347 -6.53 -8.86 -31.80
C SER A 347 -5.64 -7.76 -32.40
N VAL A 348 -4.57 -7.40 -31.68
CA VAL A 348 -3.67 -6.32 -32.07
C VAL A 348 -2.65 -6.81 -33.10
N ALA A 349 -2.57 -6.10 -34.23
CA ALA A 349 -1.64 -6.36 -35.33
C ALA A 349 -0.33 -5.56 -35.16
N MET A 350 -0.44 -4.29 -34.78
CA MET A 350 0.70 -3.40 -34.59
C MET A 350 0.36 -2.31 -33.58
N TRP A 351 1.36 -1.77 -32.92
CA TRP A 351 1.22 -0.54 -32.14
C TRP A 351 2.41 0.38 -32.40
N THR A 352 2.13 1.69 -32.43
CA THR A 352 3.09 2.73 -32.75
C THR A 352 2.95 3.89 -31.77
N SER A 353 4.05 4.21 -31.08
CA SER A 353 4.17 5.43 -30.28
C SER A 353 4.79 6.53 -31.13
N LYS A 354 4.04 7.60 -31.43
CA LYS A 354 4.61 8.83 -31.98
C LYS A 354 5.14 9.66 -30.84
N ILE A 355 6.44 9.84 -30.80
CA ILE A 355 7.14 10.54 -29.73
C ILE A 355 7.82 11.80 -30.27
N ARG A 356 7.87 12.82 -29.44
CA ARG A 356 8.67 14.03 -29.68
C ARG A 356 9.80 14.08 -28.68
N ILE A 357 11.02 14.14 -29.20
CA ILE A 357 12.24 14.33 -28.43
C ILE A 357 12.56 15.82 -28.44
N GLU A 358 12.72 16.40 -27.25
CA GLU A 358 13.13 17.79 -27.06
C GLU A 358 14.47 17.82 -26.33
N ASP A 359 15.51 18.31 -27.00
CA ASP A 359 16.80 18.58 -26.39
C ASP A 359 17.00 20.10 -26.41
N ARG A 360 16.81 20.72 -25.24
CA ARG A 360 16.89 22.18 -25.09
C ARG A 360 18.32 22.69 -25.22
N ASP A 361 19.29 21.93 -24.73
CA ASP A 361 20.70 22.32 -24.74
C ASP A 361 21.25 22.35 -26.17
N ASN A 362 20.83 21.37 -26.99
CA ASN A 362 21.23 21.28 -28.40
C ASN A 362 20.24 21.94 -29.38
N HIS A 363 19.16 22.56 -28.88
CA HIS A 363 18.10 23.19 -29.68
C HIS A 363 17.46 22.25 -30.72
N VAL A 364 17.27 20.98 -30.36
CA VAL A 364 16.69 19.96 -31.27
C VAL A 364 15.29 19.58 -30.83
N ILE A 365 14.35 19.63 -31.77
CA ILE A 365 13.03 19.03 -31.64
C ILE A 365 12.87 18.01 -32.77
N SER A 366 12.65 16.74 -32.42
CA SER A 366 12.55 15.64 -33.41
C SER A 366 11.36 14.75 -33.10
N GLN A 367 10.47 14.59 -34.08
CA GLN A 367 9.38 13.63 -34.04
C GLN A 367 9.88 12.27 -34.56
N ARG A 368 9.53 11.19 -33.85
CA ARG A 368 9.95 9.82 -34.13
C ARG A 368 8.79 8.86 -33.91
N ASN A 369 8.74 7.81 -34.72
CA ASN A 369 7.82 6.70 -34.50
C ASN A 369 8.60 5.54 -33.88
N VAL A 370 8.08 4.99 -32.79
CA VAL A 370 8.62 3.79 -32.13
C VAL A 370 7.54 2.73 -32.14
N TRP A 371 7.75 1.64 -32.86
CA TRP A 371 6.77 0.57 -33.01
C TRP A 371 7.38 -0.80 -32.71
N MET A 372 6.56 -1.84 -32.75
CA MET A 372 6.95 -3.20 -32.35
C MET A 372 8.23 -3.65 -33.06
N ASN A 373 9.26 -4.01 -32.28
CA ASN A 373 10.60 -4.41 -32.75
C ASN A 373 11.40 -3.33 -33.52
N HIS A 374 10.92 -2.09 -33.54
CA HIS A 374 11.57 -0.97 -34.22
C HIS A 374 11.84 0.19 -33.26
N PRO A 375 12.96 0.12 -32.51
CA PRO A 375 13.41 1.21 -31.65
C PRO A 375 13.98 2.39 -32.46
N THR A 376 14.08 3.55 -31.82
CA THR A 376 14.78 4.72 -32.35
C THR A 376 16.03 5.04 -31.53
N TRP A 377 16.96 5.77 -32.12
CA TRP A 377 18.20 6.19 -31.46
C TRP A 377 18.35 7.71 -31.47
N TYR A 378 18.82 8.26 -30.35
CA TYR A 378 19.13 9.67 -30.21
C TYR A 378 20.36 9.86 -29.30
N GLN A 379 21.43 10.49 -29.78
CA GLN A 379 22.62 10.82 -28.98
C GLN A 379 23.21 9.64 -28.16
N GLY A 380 23.24 8.43 -28.73
CA GLY A 380 23.71 7.23 -28.03
C GLY A 380 22.72 6.69 -26.99
N TRP A 381 21.45 7.04 -27.09
CA TRP A 381 20.35 6.45 -26.35
C TRP A 381 19.43 5.71 -27.30
N LYS A 382 19.10 4.46 -26.95
CA LYS A 382 18.09 3.65 -27.62
C LYS A 382 16.78 3.79 -26.88
N ILE A 383 15.74 4.15 -27.61
CA ILE A 383 14.37 4.29 -27.12
C ILE A 383 13.55 3.20 -27.81
N ALA A 384 13.14 2.22 -27.02
CA ALA A 384 12.27 1.14 -27.46
C ALA A 384 10.95 1.24 -26.71
N GLN A 385 9.87 0.76 -27.30
CA GLN A 385 8.61 0.64 -26.58
C GLN A 385 8.59 -0.72 -25.85
N ALA A 386 8.18 -0.70 -24.58
CA ALA A 386 8.28 -1.81 -23.65
C ALA A 386 6.93 -2.44 -23.32
N SER A 387 5.89 -1.61 -23.18
CA SER A 387 4.51 -2.04 -22.97
C SER A 387 3.54 -0.89 -23.25
N TRP A 388 2.24 -1.17 -23.20
CA TRP A 388 1.17 -0.18 -23.34
C TRP A 388 -0.03 -0.60 -22.49
N ASN A 389 -0.97 0.32 -22.24
CA ASN A 389 -2.17 0.06 -21.46
C ASN A 389 -3.40 -0.17 -22.37
N PRO A 390 -3.99 -1.38 -22.40
CA PRO A 390 -5.20 -1.67 -23.17
C PRO A 390 -6.43 -0.82 -22.81
N GLY A 391 -6.50 -0.34 -21.57
CA GLY A 391 -7.58 0.52 -21.08
C GLY A 391 -7.36 2.01 -21.31
N ASP A 392 -6.16 2.44 -21.71
CA ASP A 392 -5.84 3.86 -21.95
C ASP A 392 -4.81 4.02 -23.07
N LEU A 393 -5.31 4.35 -24.27
CA LEU A 393 -4.47 4.64 -25.44
C LEU A 393 -3.72 5.97 -25.34
N LYS A 394 -3.85 6.74 -24.26
CA LYS A 394 -3.03 7.95 -24.03
C LYS A 394 -1.71 7.64 -23.35
N GLN A 395 -1.42 6.37 -23.07
CA GLN A 395 -0.23 5.95 -22.33
C GLN A 395 0.58 4.90 -23.09
N SER A 396 1.89 5.10 -23.12
CA SER A 396 2.87 4.14 -23.64
C SER A 396 4.05 4.07 -22.69
N THR A 397 4.56 2.86 -22.45
CA THR A 397 5.76 2.65 -21.63
C THR A 397 6.96 2.48 -22.55
N LEU A 398 7.94 3.37 -22.41
CA LEU A 398 9.18 3.34 -23.17
C LEU A 398 10.34 2.82 -22.31
N GLN A 399 11.15 1.92 -22.87
CA GLN A 399 12.44 1.54 -22.32
C GLN A 399 13.53 2.41 -22.94
N ILE A 400 14.28 3.09 -22.08
CA ILE A 400 15.38 3.97 -22.46
C ILE A 400 16.68 3.33 -21.99
N LYS A 401 17.60 3.10 -22.92
CA LYS A 401 18.89 2.48 -22.64
C LYS A 401 20.01 3.28 -23.27
N ARG A 402 21.10 3.52 -22.54
CA ARG A 402 22.31 4.13 -23.10
C ARG A 402 23.06 3.09 -23.93
N GLU A 403 23.14 3.32 -25.23
CA GLU A 403 23.88 2.52 -26.21
C GLU A 403 24.76 3.45 -27.07
N PRO A 404 25.97 3.80 -26.58
CA PRO A 404 26.93 4.59 -27.34
C PRO A 404 27.29 3.90 -28.67
N ALA A 405 27.52 4.70 -29.72
CA ALA A 405 27.78 4.20 -31.06
C ALA A 405 28.96 3.20 -31.14
N TRP A 406 29.98 3.34 -30.28
CA TRP A 406 31.11 2.41 -30.23
C TRP A 406 30.72 1.01 -29.73
N VAL A 407 29.76 0.89 -28.82
CA VAL A 407 29.25 -0.41 -28.32
C VAL A 407 28.52 -1.13 -29.44
N THR A 408 27.71 -0.38 -30.19
CA THR A 408 27.06 -0.90 -31.40
C THR A 408 28.11 -1.34 -32.42
N ALA A 409 29.08 -0.48 -32.78
CA ALA A 409 30.14 -0.83 -33.72
C ALA A 409 30.93 -2.09 -33.32
N LEU A 410 31.23 -2.25 -32.03
CA LEU A 410 31.89 -3.43 -31.50
C LEU A 410 31.04 -4.70 -31.68
N THR A 411 29.75 -4.62 -31.38
CA THR A 411 28.81 -5.75 -31.53
C THR A 411 28.70 -6.18 -33.01
N TRP A 412 28.59 -5.22 -33.92
CA TRP A 412 28.52 -5.49 -35.37
C TRP A 412 29.83 -6.05 -35.92
N THR A 413 30.97 -5.57 -35.42
CA THR A 413 32.29 -6.10 -35.77
C THR A 413 32.42 -7.55 -35.32
N GLY A 414 32.00 -7.88 -34.09
CA GLY A 414 31.95 -9.25 -33.58
C GLY A 414 31.10 -10.16 -34.46
N SER A 415 29.87 -9.74 -34.79
CA SER A 415 29.00 -10.48 -35.71
C SER A 415 29.63 -10.67 -37.10
N GLY A 416 30.29 -9.64 -37.62
CA GLY A 416 31.04 -9.70 -38.88
C GLY A 416 32.18 -10.71 -38.85
N LEU A 417 32.93 -10.78 -37.76
CA LEU A 417 34.00 -11.77 -37.55
C LEU A 417 33.45 -13.20 -37.50
N VAL A 418 32.29 -13.42 -36.86
CA VAL A 418 31.63 -14.74 -36.83
C VAL A 418 31.20 -15.17 -38.24
N ILE A 419 30.52 -14.29 -38.98
CA ILE A 419 30.11 -14.55 -40.37
C ILE A 419 31.33 -14.79 -41.25
N GLY A 420 32.38 -13.99 -41.08
CA GLY A 420 33.66 -14.15 -41.78
C GLY A 420 34.31 -15.51 -41.48
N GLY A 421 34.36 -15.92 -40.22
CA GLY A 421 34.89 -17.21 -39.79
C GLY A 421 34.14 -18.39 -40.42
N ILE A 422 32.80 -18.35 -40.39
CA ILE A 422 31.95 -19.36 -41.04
C ILE A 422 32.20 -19.39 -42.56
N THR A 423 32.27 -18.22 -43.19
CA THR A 423 32.52 -18.12 -44.64
C THR A 423 33.89 -18.71 -45.01
N ILE A 424 34.94 -18.40 -44.24
CA ILE A 424 36.28 -18.96 -44.43
C ILE A 424 36.27 -20.48 -44.23
N MET A 425 35.54 -20.99 -43.23
CA MET A 425 35.44 -22.42 -42.95
C MET A 425 34.83 -23.20 -44.14
N PHE A 426 33.74 -22.70 -44.73
CA PHE A 426 33.04 -23.40 -45.81
C PHE A 426 33.64 -23.14 -47.20
N TYR A 427 34.08 -21.91 -47.49
CA TYR A 427 34.49 -21.49 -48.83
C TYR A 427 35.99 -21.25 -48.98
N GLY A 428 36.74 -21.16 -47.88
CA GLY A 428 38.17 -20.84 -47.89
C GLY A 428 39.02 -21.84 -48.69
N ARG A 429 38.72 -23.14 -48.61
CA ARG A 429 39.43 -24.18 -49.39
C ARG A 429 39.17 -24.08 -50.90
N GLY A 430 37.96 -23.69 -51.30
CA GLY A 430 37.58 -23.52 -52.71
C GLY A 430 38.24 -22.29 -53.33
N ILE A 431 38.28 -21.18 -52.59
CA ILE A 431 38.94 -19.94 -53.00
C ILE A 431 40.46 -20.12 -53.09
N ALA A 432 41.09 -20.78 -52.11
CA ALA A 432 42.53 -21.06 -52.11
C ALA A 432 42.97 -21.95 -53.29
N LYS A 433 42.15 -22.93 -53.69
CA LYS A 433 42.41 -23.77 -54.88
C LYS A 433 42.30 -22.99 -56.20
N LYS A 434 41.40 -22.01 -56.29
CA LYS A 434 41.19 -21.19 -57.49
C LYS A 434 42.33 -20.17 -57.69
N LEU A 435 42.80 -19.56 -56.60
CA LEU A 435 43.98 -18.68 -56.58
C LEU A 435 45.27 -19.41 -56.94
N ARG A 436 45.44 -20.66 -56.53
CA ARG A 436 46.59 -21.51 -56.91
C ARG A 436 46.60 -21.95 -58.39
N ARG A 437 45.52 -21.73 -59.16
CA ARG A 437 45.37 -22.22 -60.54
C ARG A 437 45.57 -21.14 -61.62
N GLN A 438 45.90 -19.91 -61.26
CA GLN A 438 46.32 -18.90 -62.26
C GLN A 438 47.82 -19.09 -62.56
N PRO A 439 48.22 -19.44 -63.80
CA PRO A 439 49.63 -19.49 -64.20
C PRO A 439 50.16 -18.08 -64.50
N GLU A 440 51.42 -17.84 -64.16
CA GLU A 440 52.24 -16.74 -64.72
C GLU A 440 52.27 -16.84 -66.24
N GLU A 441 51.60 -15.93 -66.96
CA GLU A 441 52.01 -15.56 -68.31
C GLU A 441 52.93 -14.35 -68.23
N SER A 442 54.24 -14.60 -68.14
CA SER A 442 55.24 -13.68 -68.66
C SER A 442 56.51 -14.44 -69.05
N GLY A 443 56.66 -14.69 -70.35
CA GLY A 443 57.83 -15.35 -70.92
C GLY A 443 58.01 -14.88 -72.36
N VAL A 444 58.61 -13.69 -72.54
CA VAL A 444 59.14 -13.24 -73.83
C VAL A 444 60.46 -13.98 -74.06
N PRO A 445 60.65 -14.71 -75.19
CA PRO A 445 61.92 -15.39 -75.44
C PRO A 445 62.98 -14.40 -75.95
N LEU A 446 64.09 -14.29 -75.21
CA LEU A 446 65.33 -13.64 -75.65
C LEU A 446 66.09 -14.61 -76.56
N TYR A 447 66.15 -14.32 -77.86
CA TYR A 447 67.10 -14.97 -78.76
C TYR A 447 68.45 -14.25 -78.67
N TYR A 448 69.49 -14.99 -78.26
CA TYR A 448 70.89 -14.57 -78.30
C TYR A 448 71.61 -15.45 -79.33
N HIS A 449 72.11 -14.87 -80.42
CA HIS A 449 73.16 -15.45 -81.25
C HIS A 449 74.17 -14.36 -81.63
N SER A 450 75.44 -14.65 -81.41
CA SER A 450 76.64 -13.97 -81.91
C SER A 450 77.75 -15.02 -81.97
N PRO A 451 78.83 -14.85 -82.76
CA PRO A 451 79.04 -13.93 -83.89
C PRO A 451 78.91 -14.60 -85.26
#